data_AF-A0AAV9LML7-F1
#
_entry.id   AF-A0AAV9LML7-F1
#
_cell.length_a   1.000
_cell.length_b   1.000
_cell.length_c   1.000
_cell.angle_alpha   90.00
_cell.angle_beta   90.00
_cell.angle_gamma   90.00
#
_symmetry.space_group_name_H-M   'P 1'
#
loop_
_entity.id
_entity.type
_entity.pdbx_description
1 polymer ?
#
loop_
_entity_poly.entity_id
_entity_poly.type
_entity_poly.pdbx_seq_one_letter_code
_entity_poly.pdbx_strand_id
1 'polypeptide(L)'
;MAIDINVHELLVIGDSDLLIHQVQGEWAVKNPKITPYVHYIQKLCKRFRRIEFRHTPKIQNELADALATIASMIKHPDTSYIDHLDIKVKEQPVHYSHVEAEPDDLPWYFDIKKYLETGAYPENATFNQKKSICRMALNFFASGEILYKKTPDLGLLRCVEASEV
;
A
#
# COMPACT_ATOMS: atom_id res chain seq x y z
N MET A 1 -19.88 2.93 21.80
CA MET A 1 -19.57 4.06 20.89
C MET A 1 -19.59 5.37 21.66
N ALA A 2 -19.00 6.47 21.15
CA ALA A 2 -18.99 7.78 21.82
C ALA A 2 -20.41 8.27 22.23
N ILE A 3 -21.41 7.89 21.43
CA ILE A 3 -22.83 8.14 21.70
C ILE A 3 -23.31 7.45 22.98
N ASP A 4 -22.84 6.24 23.25
CA ASP A 4 -23.31 5.41 24.39
C ASP A 4 -22.70 5.88 25.72
N ILE A 5 -21.65 6.71 25.65
CA ILE A 5 -20.98 7.30 26.81
C ILE A 5 -21.32 8.79 26.98
N ASN A 6 -22.44 9.25 26.41
CA ASN A 6 -22.96 10.63 26.53
C ASN A 6 -21.99 11.74 26.07
N VAL A 7 -21.16 11.48 25.06
CA VAL A 7 -20.33 12.53 24.45
C VAL A 7 -21.21 13.45 23.60
N HIS A 8 -21.17 14.75 23.88
CA HIS A 8 -21.96 15.76 23.16
C HIS A 8 -21.17 16.49 22.07
N GLU A 9 -19.85 16.56 22.21
CA GLU A 9 -18.96 17.20 21.25
C GLU A 9 -17.86 16.23 20.82
N LEU A 10 -17.66 16.09 19.51
CA LEU A 10 -16.73 15.11 18.95
C LEU A 10 -15.81 15.75 17.91
N LEU A 11 -14.50 15.52 18.05
CA LEU A 11 -13.52 15.78 17.01
C LEU A 11 -13.15 14.46 16.36
N VAL A 12 -13.45 14.32 15.07
CA VAL A 12 -13.11 13.15 14.25
C VAL A 12 -11.84 13.47 13.46
N ILE A 13 -10.79 12.70 13.71
CA ILE A 13 -9.52 12.80 12.99
C ILE A 13 -9.39 11.56 12.11
N GLY A 14 -9.08 11.75 10.83
CA GLY A 14 -8.85 10.68 9.88
C GLY A 14 -7.82 11.06 8.84
N ASP A 15 -7.21 10.05 8.23
CA ASP A 15 -6.21 10.16 7.16
C ASP A 15 -6.81 9.98 5.76
N SER A 16 -8.09 9.60 5.67
CA SER A 16 -8.83 9.53 4.42
C SER A 16 -9.52 10.85 4.11
N ASP A 17 -8.82 11.71 3.36
CA ASP A 17 -9.33 13.00 2.92
C ASP A 17 -10.65 12.87 2.13
N LEU A 18 -10.73 11.84 1.28
CA LEU A 18 -11.94 11.50 0.52
C LEU A 18 -13.16 11.25 1.41
N LEU A 19 -13.01 10.40 2.44
CA LEU A 19 -14.13 10.05 3.30
C LEU A 19 -14.56 11.23 4.17
N ILE A 20 -13.60 12.04 4.63
CA ILE A 20 -13.89 13.26 5.41
C ILE A 20 -14.78 14.20 4.61
N HIS A 21 -14.38 14.55 3.39
CA HIS A 21 -15.15 15.44 2.53
C HIS A 21 -16.50 14.85 2.08
N GLN A 22 -16.58 13.53 1.89
CA GLN A 22 -17.84 12.84 1.58
C GLN A 22 -18.84 12.87 2.74
N VAL A 23 -18.36 12.64 3.97
CA VAL A 23 -19.22 12.68 5.17
C VAL A 23 -19.70 14.10 5.44
N GLN A 24 -18.84 15.11 5.25
CA GLN A 24 -19.21 16.52 5.35
C GLN A 24 -20.21 16.97 4.26
N GLY A 25 -20.38 16.18 3.20
CA GLY A 25 -21.28 16.50 2.08
C GLY A 25 -20.67 17.47 1.07
N GLU A 26 -19.38 17.74 1.19
CA GLU A 26 -18.63 18.61 0.27
C GLU A 26 -18.37 17.88 -1.05
N TRP A 27 -18.13 16.56 -0.99
CA TRP A 27 -17.83 15.74 -2.16
C TRP A 27 -18.90 14.67 -2.40
N ALA A 28 -19.23 14.43 -3.67
CA ALA A 28 -20.21 13.43 -4.05
C ALA A 28 -19.66 11.99 -3.91
N VAL A 29 -20.49 11.09 -3.37
CA VAL A 29 -20.18 9.66 -3.28
C VAL A 29 -20.59 8.97 -4.57
N LYS A 30 -19.61 8.58 -5.40
CA LYS A 30 -19.88 7.90 -6.68
C LYS A 30 -20.06 6.39 -6.55
N ASN A 31 -19.46 5.77 -5.52
CA ASN A 31 -19.50 4.33 -5.35
C ASN A 31 -20.77 3.91 -4.58
N PRO A 32 -21.70 3.17 -5.20
CA PRO A 32 -22.96 2.78 -4.56
C PRO A 32 -22.76 1.86 -3.35
N LYS A 33 -21.61 1.17 -3.24
CA LYS A 33 -21.29 0.37 -2.05
C LYS A 33 -20.96 1.23 -0.83
N ILE A 34 -20.44 2.44 -1.04
CA ILE A 34 -20.02 3.37 0.03
C ILE A 34 -21.17 4.29 0.47
N THR A 35 -22.10 4.59 -0.44
CA THR A 35 -23.25 5.48 -0.19
C THR A 35 -24.04 5.14 1.09
N PRO A 36 -24.38 3.87 1.40
CA PRO A 36 -25.09 3.53 2.63
C PRO A 36 -24.31 3.90 3.90
N TYR A 37 -22.99 3.73 3.88
CA TYR A 37 -22.13 4.02 5.03
C TYR A 37 -22.01 5.52 5.28
N VAL A 38 -21.81 6.31 4.22
CA VAL A 38 -21.76 7.78 4.34
C VAL A 38 -23.07 8.32 4.86
N HIS A 39 -24.21 7.84 4.33
CA HIS A 39 -25.54 8.24 4.81
C HIS A 39 -25.76 7.86 6.30
N TYR A 40 -25.31 6.67 6.69
CA TYR A 40 -25.39 6.23 8.08
C TYR A 40 -24.56 7.12 9.02
N ILE A 41 -23.32 7.43 8.64
CA ILE A 41 -22.45 8.33 9.41
C ILE A 41 -23.10 9.71 9.53
N GLN A 42 -23.60 10.29 8.44
CA GLN A 42 -24.32 11.57 8.46
C GLN A 42 -25.52 11.56 9.41
N LYS A 43 -26.25 10.44 9.49
CA LYS A 43 -27.35 10.27 10.46
C LYS A 43 -26.82 10.24 11.91
N LEU A 44 -25.68 9.61 12.15
CA LEU A 44 -25.03 9.60 13.47
C LEU A 44 -24.53 10.99 13.86
N CYS A 45 -23.97 11.76 12.92
CA CYS A 45 -23.49 13.12 13.16
C CYS A 45 -24.58 14.03 13.76
N LYS A 46 -25.83 13.87 13.32
CA LYS A 46 -26.99 14.62 13.83
C LYS A 46 -27.30 14.38 15.31
N ARG A 47 -26.73 13.34 15.93
CA ARG A 47 -26.92 13.03 17.35
C ARG A 47 -25.96 13.80 18.26
N PHE A 48 -24.91 14.39 17.70
CA PHE A 48 -23.96 15.21 18.46
C PHE A 48 -24.36 16.68 18.40
N ARG A 49 -24.10 17.41 19.49
CA ARG A 49 -24.34 18.86 19.55
C ARG A 49 -23.34 19.61 18.67
N ARG A 50 -22.08 19.17 18.68
CA ARG A 50 -21.01 19.68 17.84
C ARG A 50 -20.16 18.52 17.34
N ILE A 51 -19.87 18.51 16.04
CA ILE A 51 -18.93 17.55 15.45
C ILE A 51 -18.02 18.29 14.48
N GLU A 52 -16.72 18.05 14.59
CA GLU A 52 -15.70 18.59 13.70
C GLU A 52 -14.95 17.42 13.05
N PHE A 53 -14.66 17.56 11.76
CA PHE A 53 -13.83 16.61 11.03
C PHE A 53 -12.50 17.28 10.68
N ARG A 54 -11.40 16.58 10.89
CA ARG A 54 -10.05 17.05 10.51
C ARG A 54 -9.29 15.96 9.81
N HIS A 55 -8.80 16.31 8.62
CA HIS A 55 -7.84 15.48 7.92
C HIS A 55 -6.46 15.63 8.55
N THR A 56 -5.77 14.52 8.75
CA THR A 56 -4.38 14.49 9.19
C THR A 56 -3.55 13.57 8.29
N PRO A 57 -2.29 13.88 7.98
CA PRO A 57 -1.42 12.96 7.27
C PRO A 57 -1.34 11.62 8.00
N LYS A 58 -1.23 10.52 7.24
CA LYS A 58 -1.16 9.15 7.78
C LYS A 58 -0.11 8.97 8.90
N ILE A 59 1.07 9.59 8.77
CA ILE A 59 2.13 9.56 9.78
C ILE A 59 1.74 10.19 11.13
N GLN A 60 0.63 10.91 11.18
CA GLN A 60 0.06 11.50 12.40
C GLN A 60 -1.16 10.73 12.91
N ASN A 61 -1.59 9.67 12.20
CA ASN A 61 -2.69 8.78 12.55
C ASN A 61 -2.21 7.37 12.96
N GLU A 62 -0.94 7.25 13.40
CA GLU A 62 -0.26 5.97 13.64
C GLU A 62 -1.03 5.04 14.57
N LEU A 63 -1.70 5.58 15.60
CA LEU A 63 -2.48 4.77 16.53
C LEU A 63 -3.68 4.10 15.86
N ALA A 64 -4.44 4.85 15.05
CA ALA A 64 -5.58 4.29 14.35
C ALA A 64 -5.13 3.29 13.28
N ASP A 65 -4.04 3.57 12.58
CA ASP A 65 -3.43 2.67 11.60
C ASP A 65 -2.91 1.36 12.23
N ALA A 66 -2.22 1.46 13.37
CA ALA A 66 -1.75 0.30 14.12
C ALA A 66 -2.93 -0.58 14.56
N LEU A 67 -4.01 0.03 15.05
CA LEU A 67 -5.22 -0.68 15.43
C LEU A 67 -5.91 -1.34 14.23
N ALA A 68 -6.03 -0.64 13.10
CA ALA A 68 -6.60 -1.20 11.87
C ALA A 68 -5.77 -2.36 11.33
N THR A 69 -4.43 -2.26 11.43
CA THR A 69 -3.49 -3.32 11.05
C THR A 69 -3.61 -4.54 11.96
N ILE A 70 -3.70 -4.35 13.27
CA ILE A 70 -3.93 -5.45 14.22
C ILE A 70 -5.30 -6.09 13.94
N ALA A 71 -6.34 -5.30 13.73
CA ALA A 71 -7.69 -5.80 13.45
C ALA A 71 -7.76 -6.62 12.16
N SER A 72 -7.00 -6.25 11.11
CA SER A 72 -6.95 -7.01 9.86
C SER A 72 -6.20 -8.34 9.98
N MET A 73 -5.32 -8.48 10.97
CA MET A 73 -4.61 -9.74 11.26
C MET A 73 -5.47 -10.74 12.07
N ILE A 74 -6.51 -10.27 12.75
CA ILE A 74 -7.41 -11.15 13.51
C ILE A 74 -8.28 -11.93 12.52
N LYS A 75 -7.98 -13.23 12.38
CA LYS A 75 -8.80 -14.15 11.59
C LYS A 75 -10.12 -14.40 12.31
N HIS A 76 -11.21 -13.86 11.78
CA HIS A 76 -12.54 -14.23 12.23
C HIS A 76 -12.84 -15.68 11.82
N PRO A 77 -13.39 -16.52 12.72
CA PRO A 77 -13.71 -17.93 12.41
C PRO A 77 -14.77 -18.07 11.30
N ASP A 78 -15.61 -17.05 11.10
CA ASP A 78 -16.53 -16.94 9.97
C ASP A 78 -15.90 -16.07 8.87
N THR A 79 -15.08 -16.68 8.03
CA THR A 79 -14.34 -16.07 6.90
C THR A 79 -15.23 -15.56 5.75
N SER A 80 -16.54 -15.41 5.95
CA SER A 80 -17.52 -15.12 4.88
C SER A 80 -17.79 -13.64 4.63
N TYR A 81 -17.31 -12.71 5.48
CA TYR A 81 -17.63 -11.28 5.38
C TYR A 81 -16.51 -10.38 4.85
N ILE A 82 -15.29 -10.88 4.78
CA ILE A 82 -14.17 -10.15 4.19
C ILE A 82 -13.80 -10.91 2.93
N ASP A 83 -14.33 -10.47 1.79
CA ASP A 83 -13.71 -10.79 0.50
C ASP A 83 -12.28 -10.25 0.61
N HIS A 84 -11.34 -11.15 0.92
CA HIS A 84 -9.94 -10.85 0.74
C HIS A 84 -9.79 -10.37 -0.71
N LEU A 85 -9.09 -9.25 -0.91
CA LEU A 85 -8.68 -8.87 -2.25
C LEU A 85 -7.74 -9.98 -2.72
N ASP A 86 -8.30 -10.96 -3.44
CA ASP A 86 -7.53 -12.00 -4.08
C ASP A 86 -6.64 -11.31 -5.10
N ILE A 87 -5.39 -11.08 -4.72
CA ILE A 87 -4.32 -10.76 -5.64
C ILE A 87 -4.13 -12.01 -6.48
N LYS A 88 -4.93 -12.14 -7.54
CA LYS A 88 -4.79 -13.21 -8.52
C LYS A 88 -3.47 -12.99 -9.25
N VAL A 89 -2.45 -13.70 -8.80
CA VAL A 89 -1.23 -13.89 -9.56
C VAL A 89 -1.64 -14.54 -10.86
N LYS A 90 -1.57 -13.80 -11.98
CA LYS A 90 -1.77 -14.40 -13.29
C LYS A 90 -0.54 -15.25 -13.59
N GLU A 91 -0.75 -16.55 -13.84
CA GLU A 91 0.32 -17.49 -14.17
C GLU A 91 1.03 -17.11 -15.47
N GLN A 92 0.33 -16.40 -16.37
CA GLN A 92 0.92 -15.88 -17.61
C GLN A 92 1.30 -14.40 -17.43
N PRO A 93 2.58 -14.04 -17.57
CA PRO A 93 3.00 -12.65 -17.58
C PRO A 93 2.45 -11.95 -18.82
N VAL A 94 1.90 -10.76 -18.60
CA VAL A 94 1.28 -9.93 -19.65
C VAL A 94 2.33 -9.28 -20.56
N HIS A 95 3.59 -9.21 -20.11
CA HIS A 95 4.70 -8.61 -20.83
C HIS A 95 6.03 -9.19 -20.36
N TYR A 96 6.88 -9.60 -21.29
CA TYR A 96 8.28 -9.93 -21.03
C TYR A 96 9.16 -8.81 -21.59
N SER A 97 10.10 -8.32 -20.78
CA SER A 97 11.22 -7.52 -21.27
C SER A 97 12.44 -8.44 -21.31
N HIS A 98 12.92 -8.75 -22.52
CA HIS A 98 14.16 -9.49 -22.69
C HIS A 98 15.32 -8.62 -22.21
N VAL A 99 16.17 -9.19 -21.36
CA VAL A 99 17.42 -8.56 -20.91
C VAL A 99 18.53 -9.53 -21.28
N GLU A 100 19.55 -9.02 -21.98
CA GLU A 100 20.72 -9.82 -22.37
C GLU A 100 21.45 -10.30 -21.12
N ALA A 101 21.99 -11.53 -21.17
CA ALA A 101 22.79 -12.07 -20.09
C ALA A 101 24.07 -11.24 -19.94
N GLU A 102 24.40 -10.86 -18.71
CA GLU A 102 25.69 -10.24 -18.42
C GLU A 102 26.80 -11.28 -18.59
N PRO A 103 28.00 -10.89 -19.07
CA PRO A 103 29.10 -11.81 -19.36
C PRO A 103 29.72 -12.44 -18.09
N ASP A 104 29.27 -12.03 -16.90
CA ASP A 104 29.73 -12.51 -15.60
C ASP A 104 28.88 -13.68 -15.04
N ASP A 105 27.94 -14.21 -15.85
CA ASP A 105 26.97 -15.25 -15.47
C ASP A 105 26.09 -14.90 -14.26
N LEU A 106 26.12 -13.64 -13.80
CA LEU A 106 25.26 -13.17 -12.73
C LEU A 106 23.94 -12.66 -13.33
N PRO A 107 22.82 -12.79 -12.60
CA PRO A 107 21.59 -12.15 -13.01
C PRO A 107 21.80 -10.64 -13.18
N TRP A 108 21.24 -10.05 -14.23
CA TRP A 108 21.36 -8.61 -14.52
C TRP A 108 20.93 -7.70 -13.35
N TYR A 109 20.12 -8.22 -12.41
CA TYR A 109 19.63 -7.53 -11.23
C TYR A 109 20.44 -7.83 -9.94
N PHE A 110 21.54 -8.59 -10.02
CA PHE A 110 22.31 -9.07 -8.86
C PHE A 110 22.74 -7.94 -7.94
N ASP A 111 23.35 -6.89 -8.48
CA ASP A 111 23.82 -5.74 -7.70
C ASP A 111 22.68 -4.97 -7.02
N ILE A 112 21.51 -4.92 -7.68
CA ILE A 112 20.30 -4.27 -7.15
C ILE A 112 19.73 -5.12 -6.00
N LYS A 113 19.65 -6.44 -6.18
CA LYS A 113 19.17 -7.38 -5.15
C LYS A 113 20.07 -7.33 -3.92
N LYS A 114 21.39 -7.44 -4.11
CA LYS A 114 22.38 -7.37 -3.02
C LYS A 114 22.31 -6.04 -2.27
N TYR A 115 22.16 -4.93 -2.99
CA TYR A 115 22.00 -3.61 -2.38
C TYR A 115 20.70 -3.50 -1.55
N LEU A 116 19.59 -4.04 -2.03
CA LEU A 116 18.32 -4.04 -1.29
C LEU A 116 18.34 -4.93 -0.04
N GLU A 117 19.04 -6.06 -0.09
CA GLU A 117 19.14 -7.01 1.04
C GLU A 117 20.12 -6.56 2.12
N THR A 118 21.29 -6.04 1.71
CA THR A 118 22.42 -5.80 2.63
C THR A 118 22.80 -4.33 2.77
N GLY A 119 22.27 -3.44 1.91
CA GLY A 119 22.70 -2.04 1.81
C GLY A 119 24.13 -1.87 1.25
N ALA A 120 24.78 -2.96 0.84
CA ALA A 120 26.15 -2.94 0.35
C ALA A 120 26.21 -2.77 -1.17
N TYR A 121 27.26 -2.10 -1.64
CA TYR A 121 27.59 -1.99 -3.05
C TYR A 121 28.65 -3.03 -3.44
N PRO A 122 28.83 -3.32 -4.73
CA PRO A 122 29.97 -4.09 -5.20
C PRO A 122 31.28 -3.44 -4.75
N GLU A 123 32.24 -4.25 -4.31
CA GLU A 123 33.53 -3.78 -3.75
C GLU A 123 34.28 -2.86 -4.74
N ASN A 124 34.12 -3.14 -6.03
CA ASN A 124 34.82 -2.47 -7.13
C ASN A 124 33.99 -1.33 -7.76
N ALA A 125 32.82 -1.01 -7.20
CA ALA A 125 31.90 -0.05 -7.81
C ALA A 125 32.41 1.39 -7.71
N THR A 126 32.49 2.06 -8.85
CA THR A 126 32.74 3.51 -8.95
C THR A 126 31.58 4.31 -8.34
N PHE A 127 31.83 5.57 -8.00
CA PHE A 127 30.79 6.48 -7.48
C PHE A 127 29.55 6.54 -8.39
N ASN A 128 29.76 6.57 -9.71
CA ASN A 128 28.67 6.62 -10.68
C ASN A 128 27.85 5.32 -10.70
N GLN A 129 28.51 4.16 -10.59
CA GLN A 129 27.83 2.87 -10.50
C GLN A 129 27.01 2.76 -9.21
N LYS A 130 27.56 3.15 -8.05
CA LYS A 130 26.83 3.20 -6.78
C LYS A 130 25.59 4.09 -6.88
N LYS A 131 25.73 5.29 -7.45
CA LYS A 131 24.61 6.22 -7.70
C LYS A 131 23.57 5.62 -8.63
N SER A 132 24.00 4.90 -9.67
CA SER A 132 23.10 4.22 -10.61
C SER A 132 22.31 3.12 -9.91
N ILE A 133 22.97 2.25 -9.13
CA ILE A 133 22.34 1.18 -8.36
C ILE A 133 21.30 1.75 -7.40
N CYS A 134 21.63 2.80 -6.64
CA CYS A 134 20.66 3.47 -5.76
C CYS A 134 19.42 3.95 -6.51
N ARG A 135 19.63 4.62 -7.65
CA ARG A 135 18.53 5.17 -8.44
C ARG A 135 17.65 4.05 -9.01
N MET A 136 18.26 2.96 -9.47
CA MET A 136 17.54 1.82 -9.99
C MET A 136 16.76 1.12 -8.88
N ALA A 137 17.37 0.87 -7.71
CA ALA A 137 16.77 0.18 -6.58
C ALA A 137 15.44 0.79 -6.10
N LEU A 138 15.23 2.11 -6.27
CA LEU A 138 13.95 2.77 -5.96
C LEU A 138 12.76 2.17 -6.72
N ASN A 139 13.01 1.69 -7.94
CA ASN A 139 12.02 1.06 -8.81
C ASN A 139 11.85 -0.44 -8.54
N PHE A 140 12.56 -1.01 -7.57
CA PHE A 140 12.45 -2.43 -7.22
C PHE A 140 11.91 -2.63 -5.81
N PHE A 141 11.47 -3.84 -5.55
CA PHE A 141 10.93 -4.30 -4.28
C PHE A 141 11.31 -5.76 -4.08
N ALA A 142 11.94 -6.09 -2.95
CA ALA A 142 12.28 -7.46 -2.58
C ALA A 142 11.21 -8.02 -1.63
N SER A 143 10.71 -9.22 -1.92
CA SER A 143 9.75 -9.95 -1.08
C SER A 143 10.23 -11.38 -0.90
N GLY A 144 10.91 -11.64 0.21
CA GLY A 144 11.64 -12.90 0.41
C GLY A 144 12.77 -13.02 -0.61
N GLU A 145 12.85 -14.16 -1.30
CA GLU A 145 13.89 -14.43 -2.31
C GLU A 145 13.59 -13.80 -3.68
N ILE A 146 12.36 -13.31 -3.88
CA ILE A 146 11.87 -12.83 -5.17
C ILE A 146 12.03 -11.31 -5.26
N LEU A 147 12.62 -10.86 -6.37
CA LEU A 147 12.73 -9.45 -6.71
C LEU A 147 11.62 -9.03 -7.69
N TYR A 148 11.01 -7.89 -7.44
CA TYR A 148 9.97 -7.30 -8.27
C TYR A 148 10.38 -5.91 -8.76
N LYS A 149 10.12 -5.63 -10.04
CA LYS A 149 10.19 -4.29 -10.64
C LYS A 149 8.82 -3.62 -10.58
N LYS A 150 8.76 -2.43 -10.01
CA LYS A 150 7.58 -1.57 -9.96
C LYS A 150 7.33 -0.97 -11.34
N THR A 151 6.10 -1.09 -11.82
CA THR A 151 5.67 -0.43 -13.05
C THR A 151 4.92 0.88 -12.75
N PRO A 152 4.87 1.84 -13.70
CA PRO A 152 4.18 3.12 -13.49
C PRO A 152 2.69 3.01 -13.15
N ASP A 153 2.05 1.90 -13.52
CA ASP A 153 0.65 1.56 -13.26
C ASP A 153 0.45 0.82 -11.92
N LEU A 154 1.43 0.88 -11.00
CA LEU A 154 1.43 0.21 -9.70
C LEU A 154 1.45 -1.33 -9.76
N GLY A 155 1.73 -1.89 -10.93
CA GLY A 155 2.00 -3.33 -11.11
C GLY A 155 3.37 -3.74 -10.57
N LEU A 156 3.53 -5.05 -10.36
CA LEU A 156 4.79 -5.67 -9.98
C LEU A 156 5.16 -6.75 -11.00
N LEU A 157 6.32 -6.59 -11.65
CA LEU A 157 6.88 -7.59 -12.57
C LEU A 157 7.95 -8.38 -11.83
N ARG A 158 7.80 -9.70 -11.75
CA ARG A 158 8.82 -10.58 -11.18
C ARG A 158 10.07 -10.54 -12.08
N CYS A 159 11.23 -10.33 -11.45
CA CYS A 159 12.51 -10.53 -12.10
C CYS A 159 12.78 -12.03 -12.22
N VAL A 160 13.12 -12.47 -13.43
CA VAL A 160 13.43 -13.86 -13.76
C VAL A 160 14.84 -13.94 -14.32
N GLU A 161 15.48 -15.09 -14.15
CA GLU A 161 16.77 -15.37 -14.79
C GLU A 161 16.58 -15.72 -16.27
N ALA A 162 17.64 -15.60 -17.07
CA ALA A 162 17.62 -15.98 -18.48
C ALA A 162 17.32 -17.48 -18.69
N SER A 163 17.62 -18.32 -17.69
CA SER A 163 17.34 -19.76 -17.67
C SER A 163 15.85 -20.10 -17.42
N GLU A 164 15.06 -19.14 -16.92
CA GLU A 164 13.64 -19.31 -16.59
C GLU A 164 12.69 -18.83 -17.71
N VAL A 165 13.25 -18.32 -18.83
CA VAL A 165 12.51 -17.79 -19.99
C VAL A 165 12.54 -18.76 -21.16
#